data_AF-J5RZD2-F1
#
_entry.id   AF-J5RZD2-F1
#
_cell.length_a   1.000
_cell.length_b   1.000
_cell.length_c   1.000
_cell.angle_alpha   90.00
_cell.angle_beta   90.00
_cell.angle_gamma   90.00
#
_symmetry.space_group_name_H-M   'P 1'
#
loop_
_entity.id
_entity.type
_entity.pdbx_description
1 polymer ?
#
loop_
_entity_poly.entity_id
_entity_poly.type
_entity_poly.pdbx_seq_one_letter_code
_entity_poly.pdbx_strand_id
1 'polypeptide(L)'
;MSYNGIGLKSAKGSSTSGHVQRSLASSTNRRRPQGSEQQQRPKAINKASHGRVNRPLAVQKHMETHMQKREIELQVSKLRDRLEDDESLPEEQIDAQCETLRAKLTSEWKEEQRISSLYTSRKARLAEEQQLQE
;
A
#
# COMPACT_ATOMS: atom_id res chain seq x y z
N MET A 1 -60.02 -8.03 6.03
CA MET A 1 -58.64 -7.73 5.60
C MET A 1 -57.80 -7.49 6.85
N SER A 2 -56.57 -8.01 6.89
CA SER A 2 -55.65 -7.80 8.02
C SER A 2 -55.03 -6.39 7.98
N TYR A 3 -54.67 -5.85 9.14
CA TYR A 3 -54.12 -4.49 9.27
C TYR A 3 -52.61 -4.49 8.97
N ASN A 4 -52.12 -3.61 8.09
CA ASN A 4 -50.70 -3.53 7.70
C ASN A 4 -50.07 -4.87 7.27
N GLY A 5 -50.87 -5.77 6.68
CA GLY A 5 -50.41 -7.11 6.28
C GLY A 5 -50.08 -8.06 7.43
N ILE A 6 -50.39 -7.70 8.69
CA ILE A 6 -50.15 -8.51 9.89
C ILE A 6 -51.46 -8.87 10.60
N GLY A 7 -51.54 -10.06 11.18
CA GLY A 7 -52.72 -10.57 11.88
C GLY A 7 -53.59 -11.52 11.06
N LEU A 8 -54.77 -11.84 11.58
CA LEU A 8 -55.70 -12.81 10.98
C LEU A 8 -56.52 -12.19 9.83
N LYS A 9 -56.91 -13.02 8.85
CA LYS A 9 -57.81 -12.61 7.75
C LYS A 9 -59.21 -12.20 8.25
N SER A 10 -59.72 -12.95 9.23
CA SER A 10 -60.94 -12.71 9.99
C SER A 10 -60.85 -13.41 11.34
N ALA A 11 -61.56 -12.94 12.38
CA ALA A 11 -61.67 -13.63 13.66
C ALA A 11 -62.54 -14.90 13.58
N LYS A 12 -63.40 -15.00 12.55
CA LYS A 12 -64.25 -16.19 12.31
C LYS A 12 -63.38 -17.42 12.03
N GLY A 13 -63.64 -18.50 12.77
CA GLY A 13 -62.88 -19.76 12.66
C GLY A 13 -61.57 -19.78 13.46
N SER A 14 -61.18 -18.67 14.09
CA SER A 14 -60.02 -18.63 15.01
C SER A 14 -60.38 -18.96 16.46
N SER A 15 -61.68 -19.06 16.79
CA SER A 15 -62.21 -19.27 18.16
C SER A 15 -61.66 -18.30 19.22
N THR A 16 -61.17 -17.13 18.81
CA THR A 16 -60.65 -16.07 19.68
C THR A 16 -61.15 -14.70 19.20
N SER A 17 -60.87 -13.63 19.96
CA SER A 17 -61.25 -12.26 19.61
C SER A 17 -60.52 -11.69 18.38
N GLY A 18 -59.44 -12.34 17.92
CA GLY A 18 -58.60 -11.84 16.83
C GLY A 18 -57.81 -10.57 17.18
N HIS A 19 -57.63 -10.27 18.48
CA HIS A 19 -56.86 -9.11 18.94
C HIS A 19 -55.37 -9.30 18.66
N VAL A 20 -54.76 -8.33 17.97
CA VAL A 20 -53.34 -8.36 17.59
C VAL A 20 -52.61 -7.23 18.31
N GLN A 21 -51.62 -7.59 19.13
CA GLN A 21 -50.76 -6.64 19.82
C GLN A 21 -49.41 -6.50 19.13
N ARG A 22 -48.87 -5.29 19.11
CA ARG A 22 -47.49 -5.07 18.70
C ARG A 22 -46.53 -5.58 19.78
N SER A 23 -45.60 -6.45 19.39
CA SER A 23 -44.52 -6.88 20.30
C SER A 23 -43.60 -5.72 20.69
N LEU A 24 -43.38 -5.53 21.99
CA LEU A 24 -42.44 -4.54 22.52
C LEU A 24 -40.98 -4.88 22.20
N ALA A 25 -40.64 -6.17 22.04
CA ALA A 25 -39.31 -6.61 21.59
C ALA A 25 -39.01 -6.22 20.12
N SER A 26 -40.04 -5.94 19.31
CA SER A 26 -39.87 -5.43 17.93
C SER A 26 -39.23 -4.03 17.91
N SER A 27 -39.35 -3.26 18.99
CA SER A 27 -38.65 -1.97 19.16
C SER A 27 -37.12 -2.14 19.17
N THR A 28 -36.64 -3.21 19.83
CA THR A 28 -35.22 -3.50 20.02
C THR A 28 -34.51 -3.83 18.70
N ASN A 29 -35.24 -4.39 17.71
CA ASN A 29 -34.65 -4.73 16.41
C ASN A 29 -34.57 -3.54 15.44
N ARG A 30 -35.45 -2.54 15.56
CA ARG A 30 -35.33 -1.27 14.79
C ARG A 30 -34.36 -0.27 15.41
N ARG A 31 -34.15 -0.39 16.72
CA ARG A 31 -33.12 0.33 17.48
C ARG A 31 -31.99 -0.60 17.89
N ARG A 32 -31.60 -1.55 17.04
CA ARG A 32 -30.23 -2.07 17.15
C ARG A 32 -29.39 -0.91 16.61
N PRO A 33 -28.72 -0.11 17.46
CA PRO A 33 -27.91 0.95 16.93
C PRO A 33 -26.91 0.25 16.00
N GLN A 34 -26.71 0.77 14.80
CA GLN A 34 -25.54 0.41 13.98
C GLN A 34 -24.20 0.69 14.71
N GLY A 35 -24.24 1.05 16.00
CA GLY A 35 -23.12 1.16 16.93
C GLY A 35 -23.23 0.28 18.18
N SER A 36 -24.04 -0.79 18.23
CA SER A 36 -23.90 -1.77 19.33
C SER A 36 -22.52 -2.41 19.20
N GLU A 37 -21.70 -2.30 20.25
CA GLU A 37 -20.25 -2.57 20.34
C GLU A 37 -19.74 -3.86 19.67
N GLN A 38 -20.61 -4.81 19.35
CA GLN A 38 -20.28 -6.04 18.63
C GLN A 38 -19.90 -5.85 17.15
N GLN A 39 -20.33 -4.79 16.46
CA GLN A 39 -19.95 -4.59 15.04
C GLN A 39 -18.60 -3.87 14.84
N GLN A 40 -18.06 -3.23 15.87
CA GLN A 40 -16.77 -2.53 15.77
C GLN A 40 -15.56 -3.47 16.01
N ARG A 41 -15.75 -4.54 16.79
CA ARG A 41 -14.69 -5.50 17.10
C ARG A 41 -14.06 -6.20 15.87
N PRO A 42 -14.81 -6.73 14.88
CA PRO A 42 -14.18 -7.38 13.73
C PRO A 42 -13.51 -6.40 12.76
N LYS A 43 -13.88 -5.11 12.77
CA LYS A 43 -13.26 -4.09 11.91
C LYS A 43 -11.96 -3.53 12.50
N ALA A 44 -11.82 -3.49 13.83
CA ALA A 44 -10.60 -3.05 14.49
C ALA A 44 -9.46 -4.07 14.32
N ILE A 45 -9.77 -5.36 14.40
CA ILE A 45 -8.78 -6.45 14.27
C ILE A 45 -8.19 -6.52 12.86
N ASN A 46 -9.01 -6.32 11.81
CA ASN A 46 -8.56 -6.36 10.42
C ASN A 46 -7.83 -5.09 9.95
N LYS A 47 -8.06 -3.93 10.58
CA LYS A 47 -7.37 -2.67 10.20
C LYS A 47 -5.90 -2.63 10.63
N ALA A 48 -5.51 -3.36 11.67
CA ALA A 48 -4.14 -3.39 12.14
C ALA A 48 -3.17 -4.14 11.18
N SER A 49 -3.66 -5.12 10.40
CA SER A 49 -2.80 -5.91 9.50
C SER A 49 -2.76 -5.41 8.05
N HIS A 50 -3.79 -4.71 7.58
CA HIS A 50 -3.90 -4.34 6.16
C HIS A 50 -3.11 -3.08 5.78
N GLY A 51 -2.60 -2.31 6.75
CA GLY A 51 -1.93 -1.05 6.48
C GLY A 51 -0.43 -1.12 6.22
N ARG A 52 0.26 -2.21 6.59
CA ARG A 52 1.74 -2.21 6.63
C ARG A 52 2.45 -3.47 6.14
N VAL A 53 1.75 -4.57 5.87
CA VAL A 53 2.44 -5.87 5.68
C VAL A 53 2.73 -6.19 4.22
N ASN A 54 2.00 -5.66 3.24
CA ASN A 54 2.15 -6.09 1.84
C ASN A 54 2.08 -4.93 0.83
N ARG A 55 2.73 -3.79 1.07
CA ARG A 55 3.09 -2.94 -0.08
C ARG A 55 4.31 -3.60 -0.71
N PRO A 56 4.26 -4.01 -2.00
CA PRO A 56 5.28 -4.90 -2.55
C PRO A 56 6.63 -4.20 -2.49
N LEU A 57 7.54 -4.77 -1.69
CA LEU A 57 8.95 -4.37 -1.56
C LEU A 57 9.62 -4.16 -2.93
N ALA A 58 9.14 -4.87 -3.96
CA ALA A 58 9.55 -4.69 -5.35
C ALA A 58 9.34 -3.26 -5.87
N VAL A 59 8.19 -2.63 -5.60
CA VAL A 59 7.92 -1.24 -6.04
C VAL A 59 8.86 -0.27 -5.35
N GLN A 60 9.18 -0.49 -4.07
CA GLN A 60 10.13 0.33 -3.33
C GLN A 60 11.54 0.22 -3.91
N LYS A 61 12.00 -1.01 -4.21
CA LYS A 61 13.31 -1.27 -4.84
C LYS A 61 13.42 -0.62 -6.22
N HIS A 62 12.39 -0.71 -7.07
CA HIS A 62 12.42 -0.05 -8.38
C HIS A 62 12.54 1.48 -8.22
N MET A 63 11.78 2.09 -7.30
CA MET A 63 11.86 3.53 -7.04
C MET A 63 13.27 3.95 -6.58
N GLU A 64 13.89 3.19 -5.68
CA GLU A 64 15.26 3.45 -5.22
C GLU A 64 16.27 3.45 -6.38
N THR A 65 16.22 2.43 -7.26
CA THR A 65 17.11 2.39 -8.44
C THR A 65 16.90 3.56 -9.40
N HIS A 66 15.65 4.00 -9.58
CA HIS A 66 15.36 5.17 -10.41
C HIS A 66 15.87 6.46 -9.78
N MET A 67 15.75 6.61 -8.45
CA MET A 67 16.27 7.78 -7.74
C MET A 67 17.79 7.88 -7.88
N GLN A 68 18.53 6.78 -7.73
CA GLN A 68 19.98 6.75 -7.92
C GLN A 68 20.38 7.15 -9.36
N LYS A 69 19.70 6.63 -10.38
CA LYS A 69 19.95 7.03 -11.78
C LYS A 69 19.64 8.50 -12.03
N ARG A 70 18.55 9.02 -11.45
CA ARG A 70 18.20 10.45 -11.55
C ARG A 70 19.24 11.33 -10.89
N GLU A 71 19.81 10.90 -9.76
CA GLU A 71 20.88 11.64 -9.09
C GLU A 71 22.12 11.78 -9.99
N ILE A 72 22.51 10.72 -10.70
CA ILE A 72 23.60 10.76 -11.68
C ILE A 72 23.30 11.78 -12.78
N GLU A 73 22.13 11.70 -13.43
CA GLU A 73 21.77 12.65 -14.50
C GLU A 73 21.64 14.09 -13.98
N LEU A 74 21.18 14.28 -12.74
CA LEU A 74 21.09 15.58 -12.10
C LEU A 74 22.48 16.18 -11.84
N GLN A 75 23.47 15.36 -11.47
CA GLN A 75 24.86 15.82 -11.34
C GLN A 75 25.48 16.17 -12.69
N VAL A 76 25.20 15.39 -13.74
CA VAL A 76 25.63 15.70 -15.12
C VAL A 76 24.99 17.00 -15.61
N SER A 77 23.68 17.18 -15.39
CA SER A 77 22.98 18.43 -15.73
C SER A 77 23.59 19.63 -15.02
N LYS A 78 23.85 19.53 -13.71
CA LYS A 78 24.51 20.60 -12.95
C LYS A 78 25.90 20.96 -13.48
N LEU A 79 26.66 19.97 -13.95
CA LEU A 79 27.97 20.22 -14.54
C LEU A 79 27.82 20.91 -15.90
N ARG A 80 26.88 20.46 -16.72
CA ARG A 80 26.56 21.09 -18.00
C ARG A 80 26.18 22.56 -17.82
N ASP A 81 25.23 22.85 -16.93
CA ASP A 81 24.79 24.22 -16.64
C ASP A 81 25.97 25.13 -16.27
N ARG A 82 26.89 24.66 -15.42
CA ARG A 82 28.10 25.42 -15.04
C ARG A 82 29.04 25.68 -16.20
N LEU A 83 29.25 24.69 -17.07
CA LEU A 83 30.17 24.84 -18.20
C LEU A 83 29.58 25.72 -19.31
N GLU A 84 28.26 25.71 -19.46
CA GLU A 84 27.54 26.60 -20.38
C GLU A 84 27.57 28.06 -19.89
N ASP A 85 27.47 28.30 -18.57
CA ASP A 85 27.58 29.64 -17.97
C ASP A 85 28.98 30.29 -18.14
N ASP A 86 30.03 29.48 -18.23
CA ASP A 86 31.42 29.97 -18.31
C ASP A 86 31.82 30.49 -19.73
N GLU A 87 30.92 30.48 -20.73
CA GLU A 87 30.99 30.97 -22.14
C GLU A 87 32.25 30.60 -22.97
N SER A 88 33.23 29.92 -22.37
CA SER A 88 34.59 29.79 -22.87
C SER A 88 34.90 28.43 -23.50
N LEU A 89 34.02 27.45 -23.30
CA LEU A 89 34.18 26.11 -23.84
C LEU A 89 33.27 25.87 -25.06
N PRO A 90 33.79 25.23 -26.12
CA PRO A 90 32.96 24.78 -27.22
C PRO A 90 32.06 23.62 -26.77
N GLU A 91 30.88 23.50 -27.39
CA GLU A 91 29.86 22.49 -27.06
C GLU A 91 30.40 21.06 -27.06
N GLU A 92 31.27 20.70 -28.01
CA GLU A 92 31.91 19.38 -28.07
C GLU A 92 32.74 19.04 -26.82
N GLN A 93 33.40 20.03 -26.21
CA GLN A 93 34.18 19.83 -24.99
C GLN A 93 33.28 19.70 -23.77
N ILE A 94 32.16 20.44 -23.74
CA ILE A 94 31.15 20.33 -22.68
C ILE A 94 30.53 18.93 -22.69
N ASP A 95 30.15 18.43 -23.86
CA ASP A 95 29.60 17.09 -24.04
C ASP A 95 30.61 16.00 -23.65
N ALA A 96 31.87 16.14 -24.05
CA ALA A 96 32.93 15.22 -23.66
C ALA A 96 33.11 15.17 -22.13
N GLN A 97 33.13 16.32 -21.44
CA GLN A 97 33.22 16.38 -19.99
C GLN A 97 31.98 15.77 -19.31
N CYS A 98 30.78 16.07 -19.80
CA CYS A 98 29.54 15.47 -19.31
C CYS A 98 29.54 13.94 -19.44
N GLU A 99 30.00 13.42 -20.58
CA GLU A 99 30.06 11.98 -20.82
C GLU A 99 31.11 11.30 -19.94
N THR A 100 32.26 11.93 -19.72
CA THR A 100 33.26 11.41 -18.77
C THR A 100 32.72 11.33 -17.35
N LEU A 101 31.97 12.36 -16.90
CA LEU A 101 31.34 12.35 -15.58
C LEU A 101 30.26 11.27 -15.49
N ARG A 102 29.41 11.14 -16.52
CA ARG A 102 28.38 10.10 -16.60
C ARG A 102 28.99 8.70 -16.53
N ALA A 103 30.06 8.44 -17.29
CA ALA A 103 30.76 7.16 -17.29
C ALA A 103 31.36 6.84 -15.91
N LYS A 104 31.96 7.83 -15.24
CA LYS A 104 32.52 7.68 -13.91
C LYS A 104 31.44 7.32 -12.87
N LEU A 105 30.39 8.14 -12.76
CA LEU A 105 29.33 7.94 -11.76
C LEU A 105 28.56 6.64 -11.98
N THR A 106 28.32 6.26 -13.24
CA THR A 106 27.66 4.98 -13.56
C THR A 106 28.54 3.78 -13.22
N SER A 107 29.87 3.89 -13.35
CA SER A 107 30.82 2.86 -12.94
C SER A 107 30.85 2.70 -11.42
N GLU A 108 30.95 3.82 -10.68
CA GLU A 108 30.90 3.83 -9.21
C GLU A 108 29.60 3.20 -8.70
N TRP A 109 28.45 3.60 -9.26
CA TRP A 109 27.15 3.02 -8.91
C TRP A 109 27.10 1.50 -9.17
N LYS A 110 27.64 1.02 -10.29
CA LYS A 110 27.71 -0.43 -10.59
C LYS A 110 28.58 -1.18 -9.58
N GLU A 111 29.72 -0.62 -9.19
CA GLU A 111 30.60 -1.23 -8.20
C GLU A 111 29.95 -1.25 -6.81
N GLU A 112 29.23 -0.19 -6.42
CA GLU A 112 28.42 -0.18 -5.20
C GLU A 112 27.34 -1.27 -5.21
N GLN A 113 26.63 -1.43 -6.33
CA GLN A 113 25.65 -2.51 -6.48
C GLN A 113 26.30 -3.89 -6.37
N ARG A 114 27.48 -4.05 -6.96
CA ARG A 114 28.27 -5.28 -6.85
C ARG A 114 28.66 -5.54 -5.40
N ILE A 115 29.28 -4.60 -4.72
CA ILE A 115 29.70 -4.72 -3.30
C ILE A 115 28.49 -5.04 -2.41
N SER A 116 27.38 -4.34 -2.62
CA SER A 116 26.13 -4.60 -1.89
C SER A 116 25.60 -6.01 -2.13
N SER A 117 25.73 -6.54 -3.35
CA SER A 117 25.30 -7.91 -3.67
C SER A 117 26.18 -8.99 -3.05
N LEU A 118 27.47 -8.69 -2.80
CA LEU A 118 28.40 -9.64 -2.19
C LEU A 118 28.15 -9.84 -0.70
N TYR A 119 27.54 -8.86 -0.01
CA TYR A 119 27.23 -8.96 1.41
C TYR A 119 25.85 -9.57 1.65
N THR A 120 25.82 -10.86 1.98
CA THR A 120 24.63 -11.55 2.48
C THR A 120 24.66 -11.63 4.01
N SER A 121 23.66 -10.99 4.65
CA SER A 121 23.55 -10.95 6.11
C SER A 121 23.37 -12.37 6.69
N ARG A 122 23.92 -12.64 7.88
CA ARG A 122 23.76 -13.95 8.55
C ARG A 122 22.29 -14.34 8.69
N LYS A 123 21.42 -13.37 8.99
CA LYS A 123 19.98 -13.57 9.11
C LYS A 123 19.34 -14.00 7.78
N ALA A 124 19.78 -13.43 6.65
CA ALA A 124 19.30 -13.82 5.33
C ALA A 124 19.72 -15.27 4.98
N ARG A 125 20.98 -15.65 5.25
CA ARG A 125 21.46 -17.02 5.06
C ARG A 125 20.68 -18.06 5.87
N LEU A 126 20.45 -17.77 7.15
CA LEU A 126 19.69 -18.67 8.03
C LEU A 126 18.22 -18.82 7.58
N ALA A 127 17.63 -17.77 7.00
CA ALA A 127 16.27 -17.85 6.45
C ALA A 127 16.19 -18.70 5.18
N GLU A 128 17.20 -18.61 4.29
CA GLU A 128 17.30 -19.47 3.10
C GLU A 128 17.48 -20.94 3.48
N GLU A 129 18.31 -21.24 4.49
CA GLU A 129 18.51 -22.60 5.00
C GLU A 129 17.22 -23.21 5.58
N GLN A 130 16.41 -22.40 6.28
CA GLN A 130 15.11 -22.85 6.80
C GLN A 130 14.10 -23.14 5.68
N GLN A 131 14.10 -22.36 4.60
CA GLN A 131 13.22 -22.58 3.44
C GLN A 131 13.60 -23.81 2.62
N LEU A 132 14.85 -24.27 2.68
CA LEU A 132 15.31 -25.49 2.00
C LEU A 132 15.00 -26.78 2.78
N GLN A 133 14.66 -26.67 4.06
CA GLN A 133 14.36 -27.80 4.94
C GLN A 133 12.86 -28.13 5.05
N GLU A 134 11.98 -27.24 4.57
CA GLU A 134 10.53 -27.45 4.40
C GLU A 134 10.19 -27.99 3.00
#